data_AF-A0A6S6SRK2-F1
#
_entry.id   AF-A0A6S6SRK2-F1
#
_cell.length_a   1.000
_cell.length_b   1.000
_cell.length_c   1.000
_cell.angle_alpha   90.00
_cell.angle_beta   90.00
_cell.angle_gamma   90.00
#
_symmetry.space_group_name_H-M   'P 1'
#
loop_
_entity.id
_entity.type
_entity.pdbx_description
1 polymer ?
#
loop_
_entity_poly.entity_id
_entity_poly.type
_entity_poly.pdbx_seq_one_letter_code
_entity_poly.pdbx_strand_id
1 'polypeptide(L)'
;MENLEDIDILMHTGSNFYIFIILLIIFSVLALILVFIITKFIISAKSNPKKKAYDKIKKLDLEDSKQASYRLTKYATYFEDNPYKDQLLIQIEQYKYHKEDIPFDEESLTIIRRFTNSCKI
;
A
#
# COMPACT_ATOMS: atom_id res chain seq x y z
N MET A 1 9.96 60.15 -36.64
CA MET A 1 8.91 59.55 -35.78
C MET A 1 9.00 58.01 -35.76
N GLU A 2 9.66 57.38 -36.73
CA GLU A 2 9.89 55.91 -36.83
C GLU A 2 10.64 55.28 -35.64
N ASN A 3 11.57 56.00 -34.99
CA ASN A 3 12.44 55.42 -33.96
C ASN A 3 11.74 55.14 -32.61
N LEU A 4 10.57 55.71 -32.32
CA LEU A 4 9.92 55.51 -31.02
C LEU A 4 9.00 54.28 -31.00
N GLU A 5 8.40 53.92 -32.14
CA GLU A 5 7.58 52.71 -32.27
C GLU A 5 8.43 51.44 -32.21
N ASP A 6 9.62 51.43 -32.81
CA ASP A 6 10.52 50.27 -32.76
C ASP A 6 10.98 49.93 -31.34
N ILE A 7 11.22 50.94 -30.49
CA ILE A 7 11.65 50.72 -29.10
C ILE A 7 10.49 50.17 -28.26
N ASP A 8 9.26 50.62 -28.50
CA ASP A 8 8.07 50.18 -27.77
C ASP A 8 7.69 48.73 -28.13
N ILE A 9 7.78 48.37 -29.42
CA ILE A 9 7.61 46.98 -29.89
C ILE A 9 8.66 46.06 -29.27
N LEU A 10 9.93 46.50 -29.20
CA LEU A 10 11.00 45.72 -28.56
C LEU A 10 10.78 45.57 -27.05
N MET A 11 10.27 46.60 -26.37
CA MET A 11 9.97 46.57 -24.93
C MET A 11 8.81 45.61 -24.62
N HIS A 12 7.76 45.64 -25.44
CA HIS A 12 6.60 44.74 -25.31
C HIS A 12 6.98 43.28 -25.61
N THR A 13 7.79 43.06 -26.63
CA THR A 13 8.27 41.72 -27.03
C THR A 13 9.20 41.13 -25.97
N GLY A 14 10.09 41.96 -25.40
CA GLY A 14 10.98 41.55 -24.30
C GLY A 14 10.21 41.12 -23.05
N SER A 15 9.18 41.86 -22.65
CA SER A 15 8.36 41.55 -21.47
C SER A 15 7.65 40.20 -21.59
N ASN A 16 7.06 39.90 -22.75
CA ASN A 16 6.38 38.63 -23.02
C ASN A 16 7.32 37.42 -22.98
N PHE A 17 8.58 37.60 -23.39
CA PHE A 17 9.60 36.54 -23.32
C PHE A 17 9.95 36.16 -21.88
N TYR A 18 10.11 37.14 -20.98
CA TYR A 18 10.38 36.87 -19.57
C TYR A 18 9.20 36.20 -18.86
N ILE A 19 7.97 36.60 -19.19
CA ILE A 19 6.75 35.95 -18.66
C ILE A 19 6.70 34.48 -19.07
N PHE A 20 7.04 34.16 -20.32
CA PHE A 20 7.11 32.78 -20.81
C PHE A 20 8.17 31.96 -20.06
N ILE A 21 9.37 32.53 -19.84
CA ILE A 21 10.44 31.85 -19.08
C ILE A 21 10.01 31.57 -17.63
N ILE A 22 9.41 32.55 -16.95
CA ILE A 22 8.93 32.38 -15.57
C ILE A 22 7.87 31.29 -15.51
N LEU A 23 6.93 31.28 -16.47
CA LEU A 23 5.89 30.26 -16.55
C LEU A 23 6.46 28.87 -16.80
N LEU A 24 7.49 28.75 -17.63
CA LEU A 24 8.18 27.49 -17.92
C LEU A 24 8.92 26.97 -16.68
N ILE A 25 9.55 27.85 -15.90
CA ILE A 25 10.20 27.49 -14.63
C ILE A 25 9.15 27.00 -13.63
N ILE A 26 8.04 27.73 -13.46
CA ILE A 26 6.95 27.33 -12.57
C ILE A 26 6.40 25.95 -12.98
N PHE A 27 6.14 25.75 -14.27
CA PHE A 27 5.65 24.48 -14.78
C PHE A 27 6.64 23.34 -14.55
N SER A 28 7.94 23.58 -14.74
CA SER A 28 9.00 22.61 -14.47
C SER A 28 9.05 22.23 -12.98
N VAL A 29 8.96 23.21 -12.08
CA VAL A 29 8.91 22.97 -10.63
C VAL A 29 7.66 22.16 -10.24
N LEU A 30 6.49 22.52 -10.79
CA LEU A 30 5.26 21.74 -10.56
C LEU A 30 5.40 20.29 -11.06
N ALA A 31 5.99 20.09 -12.24
CA ALA A 31 6.21 18.76 -12.78
C ALA A 31 7.12 17.91 -11.88
N LEU A 32 8.20 18.49 -11.34
CA LEU A 32 9.09 17.83 -10.40
C LEU A 32 8.38 17.45 -9.09
N ILE A 33 7.54 18.34 -8.55
CA ILE A 33 6.72 18.06 -7.36
C ILE A 33 5.76 16.90 -7.64
N LEU A 34 5.12 16.89 -8.80
CA LEU A 34 4.21 15.83 -9.19
C LEU A 34 4.91 14.46 -9.26
N VAL A 35 6.08 14.41 -9.91
CA VAL A 35 6.91 13.20 -10.01
C VAL A 35 7.36 12.73 -8.63
N PHE A 36 7.76 13.64 -7.75
CA PHE A 36 8.15 13.31 -6.37
C PHE A 36 6.99 12.70 -5.56
N ILE A 37 5.79 13.25 -5.68
CA ILE A 37 4.59 12.70 -5.01
C ILE A 37 4.26 11.31 -5.55
N ILE A 38 4.23 11.14 -6.87
CA ILE A 38 3.90 9.85 -7.52
C ILE A 38 4.91 8.77 -7.12
N THR A 39 6.20 9.07 -7.19
CA THR A 39 7.26 8.12 -6.81
C THR A 39 7.18 7.74 -5.34
N LYS A 40 6.96 8.70 -4.44
CA LYS A 40 6.78 8.44 -3.00
C LYS A 40 5.56 7.56 -2.72
N PHE A 41 4.43 7.79 -3.39
CA PHE A 41 3.23 6.97 -3.24
C PHE A 41 3.43 5.54 -3.76
N ILE A 42 4.06 5.37 -4.92
CA ILE A 42 4.32 4.03 -5.48
C ILE A 42 5.30 3.25 -4.59
N ILE A 43 6.36 3.89 -4.10
CA ILE A 43 7.33 3.25 -3.20
C ILE A 43 6.69 2.90 -1.86
N SER A 44 5.89 3.79 -1.27
CA SER A 44 5.17 3.55 -0.01
C SER A 44 4.15 2.42 -0.15
N ALA A 45 3.44 2.34 -1.29
CA ALA A 45 2.48 1.28 -1.56
C ALA A 45 3.14 -0.11 -1.71
N LYS A 46 4.41 -0.18 -2.11
CA LYS A 46 5.12 -1.44 -2.39
C LYS A 46 5.68 -2.13 -1.14
N SER A 47 5.84 -1.40 -0.02
CA SER A 47 6.84 -1.77 0.99
C SER A 47 6.33 -2.48 2.25
N ASN A 48 5.03 -2.77 2.41
CA ASN A 48 4.55 -3.34 3.67
C ASN A 48 4.01 -4.78 3.52
N PRO A 49 4.88 -5.81 3.48
CA PRO A 49 4.48 -7.20 3.37
C PRO A 49 3.55 -7.62 4.52
N LYS A 50 3.74 -7.07 5.73
CA LYS A 50 2.86 -7.28 6.89
C LYS A 50 1.43 -6.79 6.60
N LYS A 51 1.27 -5.59 6.03
CA LYS A 51 -0.05 -5.05 5.64
C LYS A 51 -0.74 -5.92 4.58
N LYS A 52 0.01 -6.37 3.57
CA LYS A 52 -0.52 -7.28 2.53
C LYS A 52 -0.92 -8.63 3.11
N ALA A 53 -0.17 -9.17 4.05
CA ALA A 53 -0.51 -10.39 4.77
C ALA A 53 -1.77 -10.21 5.61
N TYR A 54 -1.90 -9.11 6.35
CA TYR A 54 -3.11 -8.75 7.10
C TYR A 54 -4.36 -8.68 6.22
N ASP A 55 -4.28 -7.99 5.08
CA ASP A 55 -5.40 -7.88 4.14
C ASP A 55 -5.82 -9.25 3.58
N LYS A 56 -4.87 -10.16 3.40
CA LYS A 56 -5.13 -11.53 2.94
C LYS A 56 -5.75 -12.40 4.04
N ILE A 57 -5.30 -12.27 5.29
CA ILE A 57 -5.90 -12.95 6.44
C ILE A 57 -7.33 -12.49 6.65
N LYS A 58 -7.60 -11.18 6.55
CA LYS A 58 -8.94 -10.61 6.76
C LYS A 58 -9.97 -11.04 5.71
N LYS A 59 -9.52 -11.25 4.47
CA LYS A 59 -10.37 -11.70 3.35
C LYS A 59 -10.40 -13.22 3.19
N LEU A 60 -9.83 -13.94 4.14
CA LEU A 60 -9.76 -15.39 4.08
C LEU A 60 -11.17 -15.95 4.31
N ASP A 61 -11.53 -16.90 3.46
CA ASP A 61 -12.72 -17.70 3.68
C ASP A 61 -12.43 -18.69 4.82
N LEU A 62 -13.26 -18.67 5.86
CA LEU A 62 -13.14 -19.54 7.03
C LEU A 62 -14.06 -20.77 6.92
N GLU A 63 -14.86 -20.88 5.85
CA GLU A 63 -15.66 -22.07 5.57
C GLU A 63 -14.78 -23.24 5.14
N ASP A 64 -13.75 -22.99 4.32
CA ASP A 64 -12.73 -23.99 3.94
C ASP A 64 -11.59 -24.00 4.97
N SER A 65 -11.74 -24.79 6.03
CA SER A 65 -10.82 -24.77 7.17
C SER A 65 -9.43 -25.25 6.78
N LYS A 66 -9.34 -26.18 5.84
CA LYS A 66 -8.08 -26.73 5.35
C LYS A 66 -7.28 -25.67 4.61
N GLN A 67 -7.87 -25.04 3.60
CA GLN A 67 -7.17 -23.98 2.87
C GLN A 67 -6.94 -22.75 3.74
N ALA A 68 -7.89 -22.40 4.60
CA ALA A 68 -7.70 -21.33 5.56
C ALA A 68 -6.48 -21.60 6.42
N SER A 69 -6.32 -22.80 6.97
CA SER A 69 -5.20 -23.16 7.85
C SER A 69 -3.84 -23.12 7.15
N TYR A 70 -3.77 -23.58 5.90
CA TYR A 70 -2.55 -23.43 5.09
C TYR A 70 -2.19 -21.98 4.83
N ARG A 71 -3.19 -21.15 4.46
CA ARG A 71 -2.98 -19.73 4.17
C ARG A 71 -2.65 -18.93 5.44
N LEU A 72 -3.33 -19.21 6.56
CA LEU A 72 -3.04 -18.63 7.88
C LEU A 72 -1.62 -18.96 8.32
N THR A 73 -1.21 -20.24 8.23
CA THR A 73 0.18 -20.63 8.53
C THR A 73 1.17 -19.83 7.69
N LYS A 74 0.92 -19.73 6.38
CA LYS A 74 1.78 -18.97 5.46
C LYS A 74 1.87 -17.49 5.84
N TYR A 75 0.74 -16.83 6.09
CA TYR A 75 0.73 -15.40 6.39
C TYR A 75 1.21 -15.06 7.81
N ALA A 76 1.06 -15.98 8.76
CA ALA A 76 1.55 -15.81 10.13
C ALA A 76 3.08 -15.68 10.20
N THR A 77 3.82 -16.18 9.20
CA THR A 77 5.28 -16.00 9.11
C THR A 77 5.70 -14.53 9.02
N TYR A 78 4.85 -13.64 8.51
CA TYR A 78 5.14 -12.20 8.46
C TYR A 78 4.98 -11.49 9.82
N PHE A 79 4.45 -12.18 10.84
CA PHE A 79 4.15 -11.64 12.17
C PHE A 79 4.90 -12.42 13.26
N GLU A 80 6.22 -12.53 13.15
CA GLU A 80 7.06 -13.24 14.15
C GLU A 80 6.96 -12.65 15.56
N ASP A 81 6.79 -11.34 15.66
CA ASP A 81 6.70 -10.62 16.94
C ASP A 81 5.34 -10.79 17.66
N ASN A 82 4.39 -11.53 17.06
CA ASN A 82 3.03 -11.63 17.57
C ASN A 82 2.90 -12.71 18.65
N PRO A 83 2.45 -12.39 19.87
CA PRO A 83 2.37 -13.34 20.99
C PRO A 83 1.33 -14.44 20.78
N TYR A 84 0.39 -14.28 19.85
CA TYR A 84 -0.66 -15.26 19.56
C TYR A 84 -0.31 -16.20 18.40
N LYS A 85 0.84 -16.00 17.74
CA LYS A 85 1.25 -16.79 16.57
C LYS A 85 1.36 -18.27 16.91
N ASP A 86 2.05 -18.62 17.98
CA ASP A 86 2.32 -20.02 18.31
C ASP A 86 1.04 -20.75 18.71
N GLN A 87 0.18 -20.09 19.50
CA GLN A 87 -1.14 -20.60 19.85
C GLN A 87 -2.01 -20.84 18.61
N LEU A 88 -2.00 -19.89 17.67
CA LEU A 88 -2.70 -20.04 16.40
C LEU A 88 -2.18 -21.26 15.63
N LEU A 89 -0.86 -21.38 15.46
CA LEU A 89 -0.25 -22.44 14.66
C LEU A 89 -0.57 -23.83 15.19
N ILE A 90 -0.51 -24.02 16.51
CA ILE A 90 -0.88 -25.27 17.17
C ILE A 90 -2.35 -25.59 16.89
N GLN A 91 -3.24 -24.61 17.06
CA GLN A 91 -4.67 -24.84 16.94
C GLN A 91 -5.12 -25.15 15.51
N ILE A 92 -4.53 -24.47 14.51
CA ILE A 92 -4.91 -24.66 13.10
C ILE A 92 -4.22 -25.86 12.44
N GLU A 93 -3.21 -26.45 13.09
CA GLU A 93 -2.42 -27.54 12.51
C GLU A 93 -3.27 -28.79 12.23
N GLN A 94 -4.18 -29.12 13.14
CA GLN A 94 -5.08 -30.27 12.99
C GLN A 94 -5.92 -30.20 11.70
N TYR A 95 -6.35 -29.01 11.27
CA TYR A 95 -7.22 -28.83 10.10
C TYR A 95 -6.47 -28.97 8.76
N LYS A 96 -5.13 -28.93 8.75
CA LYS A 96 -4.34 -29.00 7.50
C LYS A 96 -4.35 -30.41 6.89
N TYR A 97 -4.40 -31.43 7.72
CA TYR A 97 -4.15 -32.83 7.31
C TYR A 97 -5.42 -33.67 7.20
N HIS A 98 -6.60 -33.12 7.50
CA HIS A 98 -7.85 -33.85 7.34
C HIS A 98 -8.20 -34.05 5.86
N LYS A 99 -8.75 -35.24 5.58
CA LYS A 99 -9.18 -35.64 4.23
C LYS A 99 -10.49 -34.94 3.86
N GLU A 100 -11.36 -34.75 4.84
CA GLU A 100 -12.61 -34.00 4.75
C GLU A 100 -12.44 -32.62 5.40
N ASP A 101 -13.20 -31.65 4.91
CA ASP A 101 -13.15 -30.28 5.40
C ASP A 101 -13.99 -30.16 6.67
N ILE A 102 -13.31 -30.13 7.81
CA ILE A 102 -13.96 -30.02 9.13
C ILE A 102 -14.04 -28.53 9.46
N PRO A 103 -15.21 -27.95 9.71
CA PRO A 103 -15.31 -26.53 10.06
C PRO A 103 -14.50 -26.22 11.33
N PHE A 104 -13.97 -25.00 11.42
CA PHE A 104 -13.30 -24.56 12.64
C PHE A 104 -14.23 -24.60 13.83
N ASP A 105 -13.73 -25.10 14.96
CA ASP A 105 -14.46 -24.98 16.23
C ASP A 105 -14.47 -23.53 16.73
N GLU A 106 -15.37 -23.26 17.69
CA GLU A 106 -15.52 -21.94 18.33
C GLU A 106 -14.21 -21.43 18.95
N GLU A 107 -13.39 -22.33 19.49
CA GLU A 107 -12.11 -21.99 20.12
C GLU A 107 -11.08 -21.52 19.08
N SER A 108 -10.95 -22.26 17.98
CA SER A 108 -10.10 -21.95 16.83
C SER A 108 -10.50 -20.64 16.20
N LEU A 109 -11.80 -20.40 16.00
CA LEU A 109 -12.31 -19.13 15.50
C LEU A 109 -11.97 -17.97 16.44
N THR A 110 -12.03 -18.19 17.75
CA THR A 110 -11.66 -17.19 18.75
C THR A 110 -10.17 -16.85 18.67
N ILE A 111 -9.30 -17.85 18.56
CA ILE A 111 -7.85 -17.66 18.42
C ILE A 111 -7.51 -16.95 17.10
N ILE A 112 -8.10 -17.38 15.99
CA ILE A 112 -7.96 -16.73 14.66
C ILE A 112 -8.35 -15.25 14.74
N ARG A 113 -9.47 -14.93 15.38
CA ARG A 113 -9.93 -13.54 15.57
C ARG A 113 -8.96 -12.73 16.42
N ARG A 114 -8.47 -13.28 17.54
CA ARG A 114 -7.47 -12.61 18.41
C ARG A 114 -6.19 -12.30 17.65
N PHE A 115 -5.64 -13.30 16.94
CA PHE A 115 -4.46 -13.13 16.10
C PHE A 115 -4.67 -12.08 15.00
N THR A 116 -5.81 -12.13 14.31
CA THR A 116 -6.13 -11.17 13.25
C THR A 116 -6.21 -9.75 13.82
N ASN A 117 -6.86 -9.56 14.96
CA ASN A 117 -6.98 -8.25 15.59
C ASN A 117 -5.64 -7.69 16.08
N SER A 118 -4.74 -8.53 16.59
CA SER A 118 -3.40 -8.10 17.01
C SER A 118 -2.48 -7.78 15.83
N CYS A 119 -2.78 -8.31 14.63
CA CYS A 119 -2.06 -7.99 13.39
C CYS A 119 -2.53 -6.71 12.70
N LYS A 120 -3.51 -5.98 13.26
CA LYS A 120 -4.03 -4.73 12.68
C LYS A 120 -2.95 -3.63 12.72
N ILE A 121 -2.44 -3.26 11.55
CA ILE A 121 -1.43 -2.20 11.33
C ILE A 121 -2.09 -1.01 10.63
#